data_AF-A0A7J4LW60-F1
#
_entry.id   AF-A0A7J4LW60-F1
#
_cell.length_a   1.000
_cell.length_b   1.000
_cell.length_c   1.000
_cell.angle_alpha   90.00
_cell.angle_beta   90.00
_cell.angle_gamma   90.00
#
_symmetry.space_group_name_H-M   'P 1'
#
loop_
_entity.id
_entity.type
_entity.pdbx_description
1 polymer ?
#
loop_
_entity_poly.entity_id
_entity_poly.type
_entity_poly.pdbx_seq_one_letter_code
_entity_poly.pdbx_strand_id
1 'polypeptide(L)'
;MLKVLNKKGIGPHLLSEGRDFFVYEFVEGKFLMDYLQGASKEKVLWVIREVLDQMRLLDNLNLNKEEMHHPYKHIIIGDSKVTLIDFERCKKTPDPKNVTQFLQCITSFALVPLLGEKDISIDIPSIKKMAAAYKSRHAEGEYKKIKNLFISP
;
A
#
# COMPACT_ATOMS: atom_id res chain seq x y z
N MET A 1 14.24 8.16 8.28
CA MET A 1 12.80 7.87 8.19
C MET A 1 12.46 6.47 8.71
N LEU A 2 13.10 5.41 8.18
CA LEU A 2 12.80 4.01 8.50
C LEU A 2 12.76 3.69 10.01
N LYS A 3 13.71 4.20 10.81
CA LYS A 3 13.73 4.06 12.27
C LYS A 3 12.44 4.52 12.97
N VAL A 4 11.79 5.56 12.46
CA VAL A 4 10.50 6.06 12.98
C VAL A 4 9.36 5.14 12.57
N LEU A 5 9.38 4.67 11.33
CA LEU A 5 8.37 3.79 10.76
C LEU A 5 8.37 2.39 11.38
N ASN A 6 9.55 1.86 11.73
CA ASN A 6 9.65 0.57 12.43
C ASN A 6 8.94 0.57 13.78
N LYS A 7 8.95 1.69 14.52
CA LYS A 7 8.19 1.84 15.77
C LYS A 7 6.67 1.77 15.56
N LYS A 8 6.22 1.86 14.31
CA LYS A 8 4.82 1.77 13.88
C LYS A 8 4.53 0.47 13.13
N GLY A 9 5.48 -0.47 13.10
CA GLY A 9 5.36 -1.74 12.37
C GLY A 9 5.48 -1.61 10.85
N ILE A 10 5.92 -0.45 10.34
CA ILE A 10 6.07 -0.20 8.90
C ILE A 10 7.52 -0.41 8.47
N GLY A 11 7.68 -1.09 7.34
CA GLY A 11 8.96 -1.34 6.70
C GLY A 11 9.76 -2.52 7.29
N PRO A 12 10.92 -2.83 6.68
CA PRO A 12 11.83 -3.84 7.21
C PRO A 12 12.48 -3.36 8.50
N HIS A 13 12.82 -4.28 9.40
CA HIS A 13 13.44 -3.94 10.67
C HIS A 13 14.87 -3.43 10.44
N LEU A 14 15.13 -2.19 10.87
CA LEU A 14 16.45 -1.57 10.82
C LEU A 14 17.36 -2.22 11.86
N LEU A 15 18.45 -2.84 11.39
CA LEU A 15 19.46 -3.51 12.21
C LEU A 15 20.57 -2.57 12.64
N SER A 16 21.02 -1.70 11.74
CA SER A 16 22.08 -0.71 12.00
C SER A 16 22.02 0.45 11.01
N GLU A 17 22.56 1.60 11.40
CA GLU A 17 22.70 2.79 10.55
C GLU A 17 24.09 3.42 10.75
N GLY A 18 24.70 3.83 9.65
CA GLY A 18 25.94 4.62 9.61
C GLY A 18 25.68 6.01 9.04
N ARG A 19 26.75 6.72 8.68
CA ARG A 19 26.64 8.07 8.09
C ARG A 19 25.93 8.03 6.73
N ASP A 20 26.31 7.08 5.88
CA ASP A 20 25.92 7.02 4.47
C ASP A 20 25.29 5.66 4.08
N PHE A 21 24.96 4.84 5.08
CA PHE A 21 24.34 3.54 4.86
C PHE A 21 23.39 3.18 5.98
N PHE A 22 22.50 2.24 5.70
CA PHE A 22 21.71 1.56 6.71
C PHE A 22 21.53 0.11 6.31
N VAL A 23 21.36 -0.74 7.30
CA VAL A 23 21.20 -2.19 7.14
C VAL A 23 19.88 -2.57 7.78
N TYR A 24 19.07 -3.34 7.07
CA TYR A 24 17.80 -3.85 7.55
C TYR A 24 17.68 -5.35 7.24
N GLU A 25 16.77 -6.02 7.93
CA GLU A 25 16.49 -7.45 7.71
C GLU A 25 16.11 -7.73 6.25
N PHE A 26 16.69 -8.78 5.67
CA PHE A 26 16.30 -9.20 4.33
C PHE A 26 14.80 -9.54 4.31
N VAL A 27 14.09 -8.94 3.36
CA VAL A 27 12.64 -9.14 3.21
C VAL A 27 12.42 -10.28 2.23
N GLU A 28 12.12 -11.46 2.76
CA GLU A 28 11.76 -12.62 1.95
C GLU A 28 10.37 -12.46 1.33
N GLY A 29 10.22 -12.89 0.08
CA GLY A 29 8.95 -12.89 -0.62
C GLY A 29 9.05 -12.54 -2.10
N LYS A 30 7.89 -12.27 -2.71
CA LYS A 30 7.75 -11.83 -4.10
C LYS A 30 7.32 -10.38 -4.16
N PHE A 31 7.73 -9.68 -5.22
CA PHE A 31 7.21 -8.35 -5.51
C PHE A 31 5.70 -8.39 -5.79
N LEU A 32 5.03 -7.25 -5.64
CA LEU A 32 3.57 -7.14 -5.75
C LEU A 32 3.01 -7.83 -7.00
N MET A 33 3.47 -7.45 -8.19
CA MET A 33 2.92 -7.99 -9.43
C MET A 33 3.13 -9.50 -9.55
N ASP A 34 4.35 -9.96 -9.26
CA ASP A 34 4.72 -11.38 -9.35
C ASP A 34 3.93 -12.24 -8.34
N TYR A 35 3.64 -11.69 -7.15
CA TYR A 35 2.81 -12.35 -6.15
C TYR A 35 1.34 -12.44 -6.61
N LEU A 36 0.77 -11.32 -7.05
CA LEU A 36 -0.66 -11.24 -7.40
C LEU A 36 -1.02 -12.15 -8.60
N GLN A 37 -0.11 -12.33 -9.57
CA GLN A 37 -0.32 -13.22 -10.72
C GLN A 37 -0.59 -14.67 -10.29
N GLY A 38 0.12 -15.17 -9.28
CA GLY A 38 -0.02 -16.55 -8.78
C GLY A 38 -1.00 -16.72 -7.62
N ALA A 39 -1.50 -15.62 -7.04
CA ALA A 39 -2.32 -15.66 -5.83
C ALA A 39 -3.78 -16.03 -6.11
N SER A 40 -4.45 -16.58 -5.08
CA SER A 40 -5.90 -16.73 -5.05
C SER A 40 -6.59 -15.39 -4.83
N LYS A 41 -7.89 -15.31 -5.16
CA LYS A 41 -8.72 -14.12 -4.94
C LYS A 41 -8.63 -13.60 -3.51
N GLU A 42 -8.71 -14.49 -2.52
CA GLU A 42 -8.69 -14.15 -1.10
C GLU A 42 -7.35 -13.55 -0.69
N LYS A 43 -6.25 -14.10 -1.21
CA LYS A 43 -4.90 -13.59 -0.96
C LYS A 43 -4.68 -12.23 -1.63
N VAL A 44 -5.18 -12.03 -2.85
CA VAL A 44 -5.14 -10.71 -3.51
C VAL A 44 -5.90 -9.66 -2.70
N LEU A 45 -7.12 -9.96 -2.28
CA LEU A 45 -7.94 -9.06 -1.45
C LEU A 45 -7.29 -8.76 -0.10
N TRP A 46 -6.67 -9.76 0.53
CA TRP A 46 -5.89 -9.55 1.74
C TRP A 46 -4.70 -8.61 1.51
N VAL A 47 -3.87 -8.84 0.48
CA VAL A 47 -2.72 -7.96 0.16
C VAL A 47 -3.19 -6.52 -0.06
N ILE A 48 -4.24 -6.29 -0.84
CA ILE A 48 -4.76 -4.95 -1.12
C ILE A 48 -5.16 -4.24 0.19
N ARG A 49 -5.84 -4.94 1.10
CA ARG A 49 -6.24 -4.38 2.40
C ARG A 49 -5.05 -4.06 3.28
N GLU A 50 -4.06 -4.95 3.37
CA GLU A 50 -2.84 -4.71 4.14
C GLU A 50 -2.06 -3.50 3.62
N VAL A 51 -1.92 -3.35 2.30
CA VAL A 51 -1.27 -2.17 1.71
C VAL A 51 -2.08 -0.91 2.04
N LEU A 52 -3.40 -0.94 1.87
CA LEU A 52 -4.28 0.19 2.20
C LEU A 52 -4.16 0.59 3.67
N ASP A 53 -4.07 -0.37 4.60
CA ASP A 53 -3.93 -0.10 6.05
C ASP A 53 -2.60 0.59 6.33
N GLN A 54 -1.52 0.14 5.70
CA GLN A 54 -0.22 0.80 5.82
C GLN A 54 -0.24 2.20 5.21
N MET A 55 -0.90 2.41 4.06
CA MET A 55 -1.06 3.74 3.46
C MET A 55 -1.83 4.68 4.37
N ARG A 56 -2.92 4.18 4.96
CA ARG A 56 -3.75 4.93 5.90
C ARG A 56 -2.96 5.34 7.15
N LEU A 57 -2.14 4.44 7.67
CA LEU A 57 -1.27 4.73 8.80
C LEU A 57 -0.28 5.84 8.46
N LEU A 58 0.34 5.81 7.27
CA LEU A 58 1.25 6.86 6.81
C LEU A 58 0.52 8.22 6.64
N ASP A 59 -0.68 8.22 6.06
CA ASP A 59 -1.49 9.43 5.92
C ASP A 59 -1.82 10.03 7.30
N ASN A 60 -2.20 9.21 8.28
CA ASN A 60 -2.49 9.66 9.64
C ASN A 60 -1.25 10.20 10.39
N LEU A 61 -0.05 9.77 9.98
CA LEU A 61 1.22 10.25 10.52
C LEU A 61 1.74 11.50 9.78
N ASN A 62 0.98 12.04 8.83
CA ASN A 62 1.39 13.15 7.97
C ASN A 62 2.68 12.83 7.19
N LEU A 63 2.83 11.58 6.75
CA LEU A 63 3.97 11.09 5.97
C LEU A 63 3.51 10.70 4.58
N ASN A 64 4.14 11.24 3.54
CA ASN A 64 3.96 10.76 2.17
C ASN A 64 5.13 9.86 1.81
N LYS A 65 4.86 8.60 1.45
CA LYS A 65 5.87 7.67 0.97
C LYS A 65 6.38 8.05 -0.41
N GLU A 66 5.50 8.65 -1.22
CA GLU A 66 5.65 8.82 -2.68
C GLU A 66 5.58 7.47 -3.43
N GLU A 67 5.44 7.51 -4.75
CA GLU A 67 5.52 6.35 -5.66
C GLU A 67 4.45 5.25 -5.48
N MET A 68 3.42 5.49 -4.68
CA MET A 68 2.33 4.51 -4.45
C MET A 68 1.36 4.34 -5.62
N HIS A 69 1.50 5.16 -6.67
CA HIS A 69 0.79 4.99 -7.94
C HIS A 69 1.47 3.94 -8.86
N HIS A 70 2.71 3.55 -8.55
CA HIS A 70 3.46 2.50 -9.25
C HIS A 70 4.35 1.70 -8.27
N PRO A 71 3.78 1.02 -7.24
CA PRO A 71 4.55 0.46 -6.14
C PRO A 71 5.08 -0.96 -6.41
N TYR A 72 5.18 -1.39 -7.67
CA TYR A 72 5.39 -2.79 -8.03
C TYR A 72 6.69 -3.39 -7.45
N LYS A 73 7.74 -2.57 -7.35
CA LYS A 73 9.04 -2.94 -6.73
C LYS A 73 9.20 -2.46 -5.28
N HIS A 74 8.20 -1.75 -4.74
CA HIS A 74 8.27 -1.13 -3.41
C HIS A 74 7.46 -1.91 -2.36
N ILE A 75 6.88 -3.05 -2.75
CA ILE A 75 6.05 -3.90 -1.91
C ILE A 75 6.48 -5.34 -2.15
N ILE A 76 6.90 -6.01 -1.07
CA ILE A 76 7.24 -7.42 -1.05
C ILE A 76 6.21 -8.15 -0.19
N ILE A 77 5.71 -9.28 -0.70
CA ILE A 77 4.75 -10.14 -0.04
C ILE A 77 5.45 -11.45 0.29
N GLY A 78 5.62 -11.70 1.58
CA GLY A 78 6.01 -13.00 2.13
C GLY A 78 4.79 -13.83 2.52
N ASP A 79 5.01 -14.95 3.19
CA ASP A 79 3.95 -15.92 3.50
C ASP A 79 2.80 -15.35 4.35
N SER A 80 3.13 -14.44 5.28
CA SER A 80 2.20 -13.88 6.26
C SER A 80 2.29 -12.37 6.42
N LYS A 81 3.12 -11.67 5.62
CA LYS A 81 3.38 -10.24 5.79
C LYS A 81 3.53 -9.52 4.45
N VAL A 82 2.91 -8.35 4.37
CA VAL A 82 3.16 -7.36 3.31
C VAL A 82 4.13 -6.32 3.84
N THR A 83 5.30 -6.19 3.21
CA THR A 83 6.35 -5.27 3.65
C THR A 83 6.59 -4.20 2.59
N LEU A 84 6.41 -2.94 2.98
CA LEU A 84 6.84 -1.79 2.19
C LEU A 84 8.36 -1.66 2.29
N ILE A 85 9.01 -1.44 1.16
CA ILE A 85 10.44 -1.13 1.10
C ILE A 85 10.65 0.22 0.44
N ASP A 86 11.90 0.69 0.47
CA ASP A 86 12.33 1.97 -0.10
C ASP A 86 11.56 3.18 0.46
N PHE A 87 12.16 3.82 1.48
CA PHE A 87 11.60 5.01 2.13
C PHE A 87 12.45 6.25 1.88
N GLU A 88 13.29 6.25 0.85
CA GLU A 88 14.24 7.35 0.58
C GLU A 88 13.51 8.66 0.28
N ARG A 89 12.42 8.57 -0.50
CA ARG A 89 11.58 9.72 -0.88
C ARG A 89 10.53 10.08 0.17
N CYS A 90 10.42 9.30 1.25
CA CYS A 90 9.38 9.49 2.23
C CYS A 90 9.64 10.76 3.06
N LYS A 91 8.62 11.63 3.13
CA LYS A 91 8.73 12.95 3.78
C LYS A 91 7.47 13.31 4.55
N LYS A 92 7.62 14.23 5.50
CA LYS A 92 6.48 14.83 6.19
C LYS A 92 5.75 15.80 5.26
N THR A 93 4.43 15.83 5.33
CA THR A 93 3.58 16.76 4.59
C THR A 93 2.24 16.94 5.32
N PRO A 94 1.65 18.14 5.31
CA PRO A 94 0.28 18.35 5.80
C PRO A 94 -0.79 17.71 4.91
N ASP A 95 -0.46 17.31 3.68
CA ASP A 95 -1.37 16.73 2.69
C ASP A 95 -0.78 15.43 2.10
N PRO A 96 -0.74 14.33 2.88
CA PRO A 96 -0.24 13.03 2.41
C PRO A 96 -1.27 12.37 1.48
N LYS A 97 -0.80 11.58 0.52
CA LYS A 97 -1.65 11.09 -0.60
C LYS A 97 -1.55 9.59 -0.80
N ASN A 98 -1.05 8.85 0.19
CA ASN A 98 -0.68 7.45 0.02
C ASN A 98 -1.86 6.57 -0.38
N VAL A 99 -3.00 6.68 0.33
CA VAL A 99 -4.21 5.91 0.01
C VAL A 99 -4.70 6.26 -1.39
N THR A 100 -4.77 7.55 -1.72
CA THR A 100 -5.28 7.98 -3.03
C THR A 100 -4.36 7.56 -4.19
N GLN A 101 -3.04 7.58 -4.00
CA GLN A 101 -2.07 7.10 -4.98
C GLN A 101 -2.19 5.58 -5.16
N PHE A 102 -2.39 4.82 -4.08
CA PHE A 102 -2.57 3.38 -4.20
C PHE A 102 -3.90 3.01 -4.87
N LEU A 103 -4.99 3.76 -4.60
CA LEU A 103 -6.24 3.60 -5.35
C LEU A 103 -6.07 3.89 -6.85
N GLN A 104 -5.24 4.88 -7.22
CA GLN A 104 -4.90 5.12 -8.63
C GLN A 104 -4.19 3.90 -9.24
N CYS A 105 -3.25 3.30 -8.50
CA CYS A 105 -2.58 2.07 -8.92
C CYS A 105 -3.59 0.92 -9.16
N ILE A 106 -4.51 0.69 -8.22
CA ILE A 106 -5.55 -0.35 -8.35
C ILE A 106 -6.41 -0.15 -9.61
N THR A 107 -6.74 1.10 -9.95
CA THR A 107 -7.53 1.43 -11.16
C THR A 107 -6.70 1.55 -12.44
N SER A 108 -5.42 1.17 -12.41
CA SER A 108 -4.53 1.27 -13.57
C SER A 108 -4.79 0.17 -14.60
N PHE A 109 -4.40 0.41 -15.85
CA PHE A 109 -4.48 -0.56 -16.94
C PHE A 109 -3.69 -1.86 -16.69
N ALA A 110 -2.73 -1.84 -15.75
CA ALA A 110 -1.97 -3.03 -15.39
C ALA A 110 -2.68 -3.89 -14.34
N LEU A 111 -3.29 -3.27 -13.32
CA LEU A 111 -3.94 -4.01 -12.24
C LEU A 111 -5.39 -4.39 -12.57
N VAL A 112 -6.13 -3.57 -13.30
CA VAL A 112 -7.55 -3.86 -13.63
C VAL A 112 -7.71 -5.24 -14.31
N PRO A 113 -6.94 -5.60 -15.37
CA PRO A 113 -7.05 -6.91 -15.99
C PRO A 113 -6.67 -8.05 -15.04
N LEU A 114 -5.58 -7.87 -14.27
CA LEU A 114 -5.11 -8.87 -13.30
C LEU A 114 -6.19 -9.17 -12.25
N LEU A 115 -6.85 -8.14 -11.73
CA LEU A 115 -7.95 -8.31 -10.78
C LEU A 115 -9.14 -9.02 -11.43
N GLY A 116 -9.43 -8.72 -12.70
CA GLY A 116 -10.44 -9.41 -13.50
C GLY A 116 -10.17 -10.91 -13.64
N GLU A 117 -8.92 -11.32 -13.91
CA GLU A 117 -8.50 -12.73 -13.97
C GLU A 117 -8.70 -13.48 -12.63
N LYS A 118 -8.86 -12.75 -11.52
CA LYS A 118 -9.10 -13.30 -10.17
C LYS A 118 -10.56 -13.17 -9.72
N ASP A 119 -11.49 -12.88 -10.64
CA ASP A 119 -12.91 -12.62 -10.34
C ASP A 119 -13.11 -11.48 -9.33
N ILE A 120 -12.24 -10.47 -9.37
CA ILE A 120 -12.34 -9.23 -8.58
C ILE A 120 -12.76 -8.10 -9.53
N SER A 121 -14.06 -7.82 -9.56
CA SER A 121 -14.60 -6.69 -10.33
C SER A 121 -14.44 -5.39 -9.53
N ILE A 122 -14.00 -4.34 -10.21
CA ILE A 122 -13.84 -3.01 -9.62
C ILE A 122 -14.61 -1.94 -10.40
N ASP A 123 -15.41 -1.16 -9.69
CA ASP A 123 -16.11 0.00 -10.25
C ASP A 123 -15.21 1.24 -10.17
N ILE A 124 -14.48 1.52 -11.27
CA ILE A 124 -13.51 2.61 -11.36
C ILE A 124 -14.15 3.98 -11.03
N PRO A 125 -15.31 4.38 -11.60
CA PRO A 125 -16.04 5.57 -11.19
C PRO A 125 -16.26 5.68 -9.67
N SER A 126 -16.72 4.60 -9.03
CA SER A 126 -16.94 4.58 -7.58
C SER A 126 -15.65 4.74 -6.79
N ILE A 127 -14.58 4.02 -7.16
CA ILE A 127 -13.27 4.15 -6.50
C ILE A 127 -12.74 5.59 -6.61
N LYS A 128 -12.85 6.23 -7.79
CA LYS A 128 -12.44 7.63 -7.98
C LYS A 128 -13.24 8.59 -7.08
N LYS A 129 -14.55 8.38 -6.96
CA LYS A 129 -15.40 9.16 -6.06
C LYS A 129 -14.99 8.99 -4.60
N MET A 130 -14.72 7.77 -4.16
CA MET A 130 -14.24 7.49 -2.80
C MET A 130 -12.86 8.09 -2.53
N ALA A 131 -11.94 8.04 -3.49
CA ALA A 131 -10.63 8.68 -3.38
C ALA A 131 -10.76 10.21 -3.19
N ALA A 132 -11.66 10.85 -3.94
CA ALA A 132 -11.93 12.28 -3.81
C ALA A 132 -12.54 12.63 -2.43
N ALA A 133 -13.49 11.82 -1.95
CA ALA A 133 -14.08 11.98 -0.63
C ALA A 133 -13.04 11.82 0.49
N TYR A 134 -12.21 10.78 0.42
CA TYR A 134 -11.11 10.55 1.36
C TYR A 134 -10.16 11.74 1.41
N LYS A 135 -9.66 12.20 0.25
CA LYS A 135 -8.70 13.31 0.12
C LYS A 135 -9.11 14.58 0.88
N SER A 136 -10.41 14.85 0.97
CA SER A 136 -10.90 16.09 1.58
C SER A 136 -10.74 16.16 3.11
N ARG A 137 -10.73 15.02 3.81
CA ARG A 137 -10.81 14.97 5.28
C ARG A 137 -9.99 13.86 5.95
N HIS A 138 -9.45 12.91 5.17
CA HIS A 138 -8.86 11.66 5.68
C HIS A 138 -9.74 11.03 6.77
N ALA A 139 -11.06 11.09 6.60
CA ALA A 139 -11.99 10.67 7.62
C ALA A 139 -12.05 9.14 7.71
N GLU A 140 -12.12 8.62 8.93
CA GLU A 140 -12.15 7.18 9.18
C GLU A 140 -13.34 6.48 8.50
N GLY A 141 -14.49 7.16 8.45
CA GLY A 141 -15.66 6.64 7.74
C GLY A 141 -15.45 6.48 6.24
N GLU A 142 -14.71 7.38 5.59
CA GLU A 142 -14.41 7.28 4.16
C GLU A 142 -13.39 6.16 3.89
N TYR A 143 -12.40 6.02 4.77
CA TYR A 143 -11.44 4.92 4.67
C TYR A 143 -12.11 3.55 4.83
N LYS A 144 -13.02 3.39 5.79
CA LYS A 144 -13.78 2.14 5.98
C LYS A 144 -14.58 1.75 4.74
N LYS A 145 -15.22 2.72 4.06
CA LYS A 145 -15.91 2.48 2.78
C LYS A 145 -14.95 1.95 1.71
N ILE A 146 -13.78 2.56 1.57
CA ILE A 146 -12.73 2.11 0.65
C ILE A 146 -12.31 0.67 0.96
N LYS A 147 -11.98 0.40 2.22
CA LYS A 147 -11.50 -0.92 2.66
C LYS A 147 -12.55 -2.02 2.44
N ASN A 148 -13.83 -1.71 2.63
CA ASN A 148 -14.93 -2.65 2.46
C ASN A 148 -15.13 -3.12 1.01
N LEU A 149 -14.62 -2.39 0.01
CA LEU A 149 -14.63 -2.85 -1.39
C LEU A 149 -13.78 -4.10 -1.60
N PHE A 150 -12.80 -4.34 -0.72
CA PHE A 150 -11.82 -5.41 -0.87
C PHE A 150 -11.96 -6.49 0.21
N ILE A 151 -13.16 -6.67 0.74
CA ILE A 151 -13.49 -7.77 1.66
C ILE A 151 -13.94 -8.97 0.83
N SER A 152 -13.42 -10.16 1.15
CA SER A 152 -13.95 -11.40 0.59
C SER A 152 -15.39 -11.60 1.09
N PRO A 153 -16.35 -11.91 0.20
CA PRO A 153 -17.70 -12.29 0.61
C PRO A 153 -17.71 -13.54 1.48
#